data_AF-A0A7C6QDA8-F1
#
_entry.id   AF-A0A7C6QDA8-F1
#
_cell.length_a   1.000
_cell.length_b   1.000
_cell.length_c   1.000
_cell.angle_alpha   90.00
_cell.angle_beta   90.00
_cell.angle_gamma   90.00
#
_symmetry.space_group_name_H-M   'P 1'
#
loop_
_entity.id
_entity.type
_entity.pdbx_description
1 polymer ?
#
loop_
_entity_poly.entity_id
_entity_poly.type
_entity_poly.pdbx_seq_one_letter_code
_entity_poly.pdbx_strand_id
1 'polypeptide(L)'
;MSWHADKLEGEGSNVKTQSKVKMILTLLGNLTEADVQRIKTELGKLPGVRDVDLNLRTNRLTVAFDMRKINVEKIALRLSELGYNYVKRA
;
A
#
# COMPACT_ATOMS: atom_id res chain seq x y z
N MET A 1 -58.25 -5.61 4.25
CA MET A 1 -57.21 -4.57 4.09
C MET A 1 -55.96 -5.24 3.53
N SER A 2 -55.70 -5.05 2.24
CA SER A 2 -54.42 -5.44 1.62
C SER A 2 -53.42 -4.30 1.79
N TRP A 3 -52.21 -4.60 2.25
CA TRP A 3 -50.98 -4.24 1.54
C TRP A 3 -49.77 -4.97 2.11
N HIS A 4 -49.03 -5.59 1.20
CA HIS A 4 -47.69 -6.13 1.35
C HIS A 4 -46.64 -5.06 1.67
N ALA A 5 -45.64 -5.45 2.48
CA ALA A 5 -44.25 -5.02 2.38
C ALA A 5 -43.43 -6.19 2.97
N ASP A 6 -42.77 -7.06 2.21
CA ASP A 6 -41.61 -6.80 1.34
C ASP A 6 -40.71 -5.71 1.92
N LYS A 7 -39.70 -6.10 2.70
CA LYS A 7 -38.30 -5.84 2.34
C LYS A 7 -37.29 -6.12 3.46
N LEU A 8 -36.31 -6.92 3.06
CA LEU A 8 -34.87 -6.80 3.34
C LEU A 8 -34.40 -7.11 4.76
N GLU A 9 -34.26 -8.41 5.03
CA GLU A 9 -33.13 -8.91 5.82
C GLU A 9 -31.85 -8.73 5.00
N GLY A 10 -30.88 -8.02 5.57
CA GLY A 10 -29.63 -7.70 4.89
C GLY A 10 -28.85 -6.60 5.60
N GLU A 11 -28.82 -6.65 6.94
CA GLU A 11 -27.97 -5.81 7.74
C GLU A 11 -26.50 -6.10 7.41
N GLY A 12 -25.94 -5.18 6.64
CA GLY A 12 -24.59 -4.65 6.80
C GLY A 12 -23.49 -5.70 7.02
N SER A 13 -22.78 -6.00 5.93
CA SER A 13 -21.40 -6.49 5.99
C SER A 13 -20.52 -5.47 6.74
N ASN A 14 -20.55 -5.50 8.07
CA ASN A 14 -19.67 -4.75 8.94
C ASN A 14 -18.31 -5.45 8.98
N VAL A 15 -17.60 -5.41 7.86
CA VAL A 15 -16.19 -5.76 7.81
C VAL A 15 -15.40 -4.46 7.90
N LYS A 16 -15.50 -3.77 9.04
CA LYS A 16 -14.53 -2.74 9.45
C LYS A 16 -13.22 -3.41 9.82
N THR A 17 -12.53 -4.02 8.84
CA THR A 17 -11.17 -4.49 9.09
C THR A 17 -10.21 -3.39 8.73
N GLN A 18 -9.68 -2.80 9.79
CA GLN A 18 -8.48 -2.01 9.82
C GLN A 18 -7.30 -2.87 9.34
N SER A 19 -7.21 -3.13 8.03
CA SER A 19 -6.13 -3.92 7.40
C SER A 19 -4.96 -3.03 6.96
N LYS A 20 -4.90 -1.79 7.49
CA LYS A 20 -3.92 -0.77 7.11
C LYS A 20 -2.60 -1.09 7.80
N VAL A 21 -1.71 -1.74 7.07
CA VAL A 21 -0.37 -2.09 7.52
C VAL A 21 0.63 -1.11 6.93
N LYS A 22 1.73 -0.87 7.64
CA LYS A 22 2.87 -0.12 7.13
C LYS A 22 4.07 -1.05 7.03
N MET A 23 4.79 -1.00 5.91
CA MET A 23 6.13 -1.55 5.83
C MET A 23 7.15 -0.42 5.75
N ILE A 24 8.36 -0.70 6.23
CA ILE A 24 9.49 0.21 6.13
C ILE A 24 10.63 -0.53 5.43
N LEU A 25 11.17 0.10 4.40
CA LEU A 25 12.32 -0.39 3.63
C LEU A 25 13.40 0.70 3.66
N THR A 26 14.67 0.29 3.75
CA THR A 26 15.79 1.20 3.49
C THR A 26 16.27 0.95 2.08
N LEU A 27 16.22 1.98 1.24
CA LEU A 27 16.70 1.92 -0.13
C LEU A 27 18.21 2.15 -0.16
N LEU A 28 18.92 1.39 -0.99
CA LEU A 28 20.37 1.45 -1.12
C LEU A 28 20.77 2.30 -2.33
N GLY A 29 21.89 3.01 -2.21
CA GLY A 29 22.45 3.88 -3.24
C GLY A 29 22.07 5.35 -3.07
N ASN A 30 22.32 6.13 -4.13
CA ASN A 30 22.11 7.58 -4.14
C ASN A 30 20.76 7.88 -4.77
N LEU A 31 19.81 8.30 -3.95
CA LEU A 31 18.46 8.65 -4.39
C LEU A 31 18.33 10.15 -4.60
N THR A 32 17.62 10.52 -5.66
CA THR A 32 17.29 11.91 -5.98
C THR A 32 15.80 12.17 -5.84
N GLU A 33 15.39 13.43 -5.96
CA GLU A 33 13.97 13.79 -5.99
C GLU A 33 13.22 13.12 -7.15
N ALA A 34 13.89 12.87 -8.28
CA ALA A 34 13.32 12.16 -9.41
C ALA A 34 12.98 10.70 -9.05
N ASP A 35 13.86 10.01 -8.32
CA ASP A 35 13.60 8.65 -7.83
C ASP A 35 12.43 8.61 -6.86
N VAL A 36 12.30 9.62 -5.99
CA VAL A 36 11.16 9.75 -5.09
C VAL A 36 9.85 9.81 -5.87
N GLN A 37 9.77 10.70 -6.86
CA GLN A 37 8.56 10.83 -7.67
C GLN A 37 8.25 9.54 -8.43
N ARG A 38 9.26 8.89 -8.99
CA ARG A 38 9.11 7.62 -9.71
C ARG A 38 8.59 6.51 -8.80
N ILE A 39 9.20 6.32 -7.63
CA ILE A 39 8.79 5.28 -6.66
C ILE A 39 7.37 5.54 -6.15
N LYS A 40 7.05 6.78 -5.77
CA LYS A 40 5.70 7.15 -5.29
C LYS A 40 4.65 6.89 -6.38
N THR A 41 4.94 7.27 -7.62
CA THR A 41 4.04 7.06 -8.76
C THR A 41 3.83 5.57 -9.03
N GLU A 42 4.91 4.80 -9.12
CA GLU A 42 4.83 3.38 -9.48
C GLU A 42 4.22 2.51 -8.39
N LEU A 43 4.54 2.76 -7.12
CA LEU A 43 3.91 2.07 -6.00
C LEU A 43 2.47 2.53 -5.76
N GLY A 44 2.18 3.82 -5.98
CA GLY A 44 0.82 4.36 -5.86
C GLY A 44 -0.17 3.77 -6.87
N LYS A 45 0.32 3.27 -8.01
CA LYS A 45 -0.49 2.56 -9.01
C LYS A 45 -0.92 1.16 -8.56
N LEU A 46 -0.26 0.58 -7.54
CA LEU A 46 -0.55 -0.78 -7.10
C LEU A 46 -1.90 -0.84 -6.36
N PRO A 47 -2.80 -1.77 -6.74
CA PRO A 47 -4.08 -1.92 -6.07
C PRO A 47 -3.85 -2.35 -4.61
N GLY A 48 -4.35 -1.54 -3.68
CA GLY A 48 -4.19 -1.79 -2.23
C GLY A 48 -3.14 -0.93 -1.56
N VAL A 49 -2.23 -0.29 -2.30
CA VAL A 49 -1.40 0.79 -1.73
C VAL A 49 -2.31 1.97 -1.39
N ARG A 50 -2.02 2.61 -0.26
CA ARG A 50 -2.80 3.74 0.29
C ARG A 50 -1.95 4.99 0.37
N ASP A 51 -0.69 4.84 0.76
CA ASP A 51 0.23 5.95 0.94
C ASP A 51 1.67 5.47 0.75
N VAL A 52 2.51 6.32 0.20
CA VAL A 52 3.93 6.05 -0.04
C VAL A 52 4.71 7.29 0.35
N ASP A 53 5.67 7.16 1.26
CA ASP A 53 6.54 8.24 1.70
C ASP A 53 8.00 7.81 1.65
N LEU A 54 8.87 8.66 1.12
CA LEU A 54 10.30 8.37 1.02
C LEU A 54 11.09 9.55 1.59
N ASN A 55 11.82 9.28 2.66
CA ASN A 55 12.70 10.23 3.29
C ASN A 55 14.11 10.11 2.70
N LEU A 56 14.50 11.07 1.83
CA LEU A 56 15.82 11.10 1.18
C LEU A 56 16.99 11.26 2.17
N ARG A 57 16.79 11.94 3.30
CA ARG A 57 17.85 12.13 4.31
C ARG A 57 18.27 10.83 4.98
N THR A 58 17.36 9.85 5.05
CA THR A 58 17.57 8.57 5.73
C THR A 58 17.39 7.35 4.81
N ASN A 59 17.21 7.59 3.52
CA ASN A 59 16.82 6.61 2.51
C ASN A 59 15.67 5.67 2.95
N ARG A 60 14.74 6.20 3.75
CA ARG A 60 13.69 5.40 4.38
C ARG A 60 12.39 5.52 3.59
N LEU A 61 12.00 4.42 2.96
CA LEU A 61 10.72 4.26 2.28
C LEU A 61 9.69 3.67 3.26
N THR A 62 8.57 4.34 3.45
CA THR A 62 7.41 3.87 4.20
C THR A 62 6.25 3.68 3.25
N VAL A 63 5.67 2.49 3.21
CA VAL A 63 4.51 2.19 2.37
C VAL A 63 3.37 1.74 3.25
N ALA A 64 2.25 2.47 3.20
CA ALA A 64 1.00 2.05 3.83
C ALA A 64 0.14 1.35 2.79
N PHE A 65 -0.31 0.13 3.11
CA PHE A 65 -1.10 -0.69 2.20
C PHE A 65 -2.15 -1.50 2.95
N ASP A 66 -3.14 -1.97 2.20
CA ASP A 66 -4.16 -2.88 2.66
C ASP A 66 -3.69 -4.32 2.43
N MET A 67 -3.39 -5.04 3.51
CA MET A 67 -2.87 -6.41 3.46
C MET A 67 -3.87 -7.42 2.88
N ARG A 68 -5.14 -7.05 2.68
CA ARG A 68 -6.13 -7.91 2.01
C ARG A 68 -6.09 -7.78 0.49
N LYS A 69 -5.51 -6.68 0.00
CA LYS A 69 -5.45 -6.37 -1.44
C LYS A 69 -4.06 -6.62 -2.01
N ILE A 70 -3.02 -6.40 -1.21
CA ILE A 70 -1.64 -6.57 -1.63
C ILE A 70 -0.75 -7.01 -0.47
N ASN A 71 0.27 -7.80 -0.80
CA ASN A 71 1.23 -8.30 0.18
C ASN A 71 2.57 -7.57 0.05
N VAL A 72 3.36 -7.63 1.12
CA VAL A 72 4.68 -6.98 1.21
C VAL A 72 5.58 -7.38 0.04
N GLU A 73 5.59 -8.67 -0.31
CA GLU A 73 6.43 -9.23 -1.38
C GLU A 73 6.12 -8.62 -2.75
N LYS A 74 4.85 -8.35 -3.07
CA LYS A 74 4.49 -7.71 -4.36
C LYS A 74 5.00 -6.29 -4.46
N ILE A 75 4.92 -5.53 -3.37
CA ILE A 75 5.42 -4.14 -3.31
C ILE A 75 6.95 -4.15 -3.42
N ALA A 76 7.60 -5.07 -2.71
CA ALA A 76 9.05 -5.23 -2.70
C ALA A 76 9.58 -5.70 -4.06
N LEU A 77 8.88 -6.64 -4.72
CA LEU A 77 9.17 -7.07 -6.09
C LEU A 77 9.07 -5.89 -7.06
N ARG A 78 8.02 -5.07 -6.94
CA ARG A 78 7.86 -3.89 -7.80
C ARG A 78 9.04 -2.92 -7.69
N LEU A 79 9.57 -2.71 -6.49
CA LEU A 79 10.80 -1.91 -6.31
C LEU A 79 12.01 -2.53 -6.99
N SER A 80 12.15 -3.85 -6.90
CA SER A 80 13.22 -4.59 -7.57
C SER A 80 13.11 -4.50 -9.09
N GLU A 81 11.90 -4.59 -9.66
CA GLU A 81 11.65 -4.43 -11.10
C GLU A 81 12.00 -3.01 -11.61
N LEU A 82 11.86 -2.00 -10.75
CA LEU A 82 12.26 -0.64 -11.05
C LEU A 82 13.79 -0.43 -10.96
N GLY A 83 14.54 -1.44 -10.50
CA GLY A 83 15.99 -1.41 -10.37
C GLY A 83 16.49 -0.86 -9.03
N TYR A 84 15.63 -0.76 -8.01
CA TYR A 84 16.03 -0.27 -6.69
C TYR A 84 16.38 -1.41 -5.75
N ASN A 85 17.58 -1.35 -5.18
CA ASN A 85 18.01 -2.24 -4.11
C ASN A 85 17.45 -1.76 -2.77
N TYR A 86 17.03 -2.70 -1.93
CA TYR A 86 16.46 -2.38 -0.62
C TYR A 86 16.82 -3.44 0.42
N VAL A 87 16.81 -3.02 1.69
CA VAL A 87 16.86 -3.91 2.84
C VAL A 87 15.58 -3.75 3.65
N LYS A 88 14.97 -4.89 3.98
CA LYS A 88 13.85 -4.93 4.90
C LYS A 88 14.39 -4.73 6.32
N ARG A 89 13.95 -3.68 6.99
CA ARG A 89 14.23 -3.50 8.42
C ARG A 89 13.16 -4.29 9.19
N ALA A 90 13.62 -5.23 10.03
CA ALA A 90 12.79 -5.95 10.98
C ALA A 90 12.40 -5.04 12.14
#